data_AF-A0A1H6AFS2-F1
#
_entry.id   AF-A0A1H6AFS2-F1
#
_cell.length_a   1.000
_cell.length_b   1.000
_cell.length_c   1.000
_cell.angle_alpha   90.00
_cell.angle_beta   90.00
_cell.angle_gamma   90.00
#
_symmetry.space_group_name_H-M   'P 1'
#
loop_
_entity.id
_entity.type
_entity.pdbx_description
1 polymer ?
#
loop_
_entity_poly.entity_id
_entity_poly.type
_entity_poly.pdbx_seq_one_letter_code
_entity_poly.pdbx_strand_id
1 'polypeptide(L)'
;MSQQSTLVEKYRKEVYRIGWRIQYKARVLSNREYAVSDNGWAFTAGGFAESSDSKLDTLAMIQSLPSRTGRTVLHELYILDKTEAQVAKDLNMSQQAVNKWKRKMLRFLSQTKNFSNSSG
;
A
#
# COMPACT_ATOMS: atom_id res chain seq x y z
N MET A 1 11.31 36.18 19.52
CA MET A 1 11.77 34.78 19.60
C MET A 1 10.62 33.79 19.32
N SER A 2 9.99 33.81 18.13
CA SER A 2 8.76 33.02 17.86
C SER A 2 8.71 32.26 16.53
N GLN A 3 9.65 32.51 15.60
CA GLN A 3 9.65 31.88 14.27
C GLN A 3 10.41 30.53 14.23
N GLN A 4 11.34 30.29 15.16
CA GLN A 4 12.11 29.04 15.19
C GLN A 4 11.33 27.87 15.79
N SER A 5 10.47 28.09 16.79
CA SER A 5 9.72 26.98 17.41
C SER A 5 8.68 26.38 16.46
N THR A 6 8.06 27.20 15.62
CA THR A 6 7.06 26.77 14.63
C THR A 6 7.69 25.94 13.50
N LEU A 7 8.91 26.28 13.08
CA LEU A 7 9.65 25.53 12.07
C LEU A 7 10.09 24.16 12.62
N VAL A 8 10.62 24.14 13.84
CA VAL A 8 11.03 22.90 14.53
C VAL A 8 9.83 21.97 14.74
N GLU A 9 8.67 22.50 15.15
CA GLU A 9 7.45 21.70 15.27
C GLU A 9 6.99 21.13 13.93
N LYS A 10 7.14 21.87 12.84
CA LYS A 10 6.77 21.41 11.50
C LYS A 10 7.65 20.24 11.06
N TYR A 11 8.96 20.32 11.26
CA TYR A 11 9.87 19.20 10.97
C TYR A 11 9.63 18.01 11.90
N ARG A 12 9.37 18.25 13.19
CA ARG A 12 9.04 17.19 14.15
C ARG A 12 7.80 16.42 13.72
N LYS A 13 6.75 17.11 13.25
CA LYS A 13 5.54 16.48 12.70
C LYS A 13 5.84 15.62 11.48
N GLU A 14 6.66 16.09 10.54
CA GLU A 14 7.01 15.30 9.35
C GLU A 14 7.87 14.08 9.69
N VAL A 15 8.85 14.21 10.60
CA VAL A 15 9.64 13.07 11.11
C VAL A 15 8.75 12.05 11.79
N TYR A 16 7.82 12.48 12.64
CA TYR A 16 6.83 11.59 13.25
C TYR A 16 5.96 10.89 12.21
N ARG A 17 5.57 11.59 11.14
CA ARG A 17 4.74 11.02 10.08
C ARG A 17 5.52 9.98 9.26
N ILE A 18 6.80 10.22 9.00
CA ILE A 18 7.70 9.26 8.34
C ILE A 18 7.89 8.04 9.24
N GLY A 19 8.21 8.23 10.51
CA GLY A 19 8.36 7.15 11.49
C GLY A 19 7.08 6.30 11.60
N TRP A 20 5.92 6.94 11.67
CA TRP A 20 4.62 6.25 11.68
C TRP A 20 4.38 5.45 10.41
N ARG A 21 4.74 5.98 9.23
CA ARG A 21 4.61 5.25 7.96
C ARG A 21 5.55 4.04 7.90
N ILE A 22 6.77 4.16 8.41
CA ILE A 22 7.73 3.06 8.49
C ILE A 22 7.18 1.98 9.44
N GLN A 23 6.73 2.35 10.63
CA GLN A 23 6.14 1.43 11.60
C GLN A 23 4.86 0.77 11.10
N TYR A 24 3.98 1.53 10.43
CA TYR A 24 2.76 1.00 9.84
C TYR A 24 3.08 0.03 8.70
N LYS A 25 4.06 0.35 7.84
CA LYS A 25 4.53 -0.55 6.77
C LYS A 25 5.13 -1.81 7.36
N ALA A 26 5.97 -1.71 8.39
CA ALA A 26 6.53 -2.84 9.11
C ALA A 26 5.44 -3.69 9.78
N ARG A 27 4.40 -3.08 10.37
CA ARG A 27 3.26 -3.78 10.95
C ARG A 27 2.40 -4.48 9.90
N VAL A 28 2.18 -3.87 8.74
CA VAL A 28 1.43 -4.49 7.63
C VAL A 28 2.23 -5.64 7.03
N LEU A 29 3.54 -5.48 6.85
CA LEU A 29 4.44 -6.55 6.41
C LEU A 29 4.46 -7.69 7.42
N SER A 30 4.71 -7.38 8.70
CA SER A 30 4.66 -8.33 9.79
C SER A 30 3.31 -9.03 9.87
N ASN A 31 2.17 -8.35 9.71
CA ASN A 31 0.86 -9.03 9.71
C ASN A 31 0.62 -9.90 8.46
N ARG A 32 1.28 -9.62 7.33
CA ARG A 32 1.27 -10.48 6.15
C ARG A 32 2.15 -11.71 6.35
N GLU A 33 3.26 -11.54 7.06
CA GLU A 33 4.22 -12.59 7.40
C GLU A 33 3.81 -13.42 8.63
N TYR A 34 3.07 -12.86 9.59
CA TYR A 34 2.64 -13.52 10.84
C TYR A 34 1.37 -14.35 10.70
N ALA A 35 0.72 -14.32 9.52
CA ALA A 35 -0.12 -15.45 9.12
C ALA A 35 0.71 -16.73 8.88
N VAL A 36 2.04 -16.62 8.88
CA VAL A 36 3.05 -17.68 8.82
C VAL A 36 3.91 -17.64 10.09
N SER A 37 3.33 -17.96 11.24
CA SER A 37 4.10 -18.64 12.31
C SER A 37 3.54 -20.05 12.36
N ASP A 38 4.27 -21.12 12.13
CA ASP A 38 5.54 -21.49 12.75
C ASP A 38 6.08 -22.66 11.92
N ASN A 39 6.97 -22.43 10.97
CA ASN A 39 7.75 -23.49 10.34
C ASN A 39 9.05 -22.87 9.86
N GLY A 40 10.10 -23.10 10.63
CA GLY A 40 11.41 -22.46 10.52
C GLY A 40 12.12 -22.71 9.20
N TRP A 41 11.75 -21.98 8.15
CA TRP A 41 12.52 -21.89 6.91
C TRP A 41 13.04 -20.49 6.68
N ALA A 42 14.33 -20.37 6.98
CA ALA A 42 15.33 -19.55 6.32
C ALA A 42 14.93 -18.12 5.94
N PHE A 43 15.45 -17.19 6.74
CA PHE A 43 15.81 -15.84 6.34
C PHE A 43 16.74 -15.91 5.10
N THR A 44 16.16 -16.04 3.92
CA THR A 44 16.83 -15.69 2.66
C THR A 44 16.37 -14.27 2.36
N ALA A 45 17.31 -13.33 2.49
CA ALA A 45 17.07 -11.96 2.07
C ALA A 45 16.86 -11.98 0.56
N GLY A 46 15.60 -12.01 0.14
CA GLY A 46 15.18 -11.97 -1.25
C GLY A 46 15.86 -10.82 -1.97
N GLY A 47 16.66 -11.14 -2.99
CA GLY A 47 17.45 -10.17 -3.73
C GLY A 47 16.58 -9.13 -4.45
N PHE A 48 17.21 -8.04 -4.91
CA PHE A 48 16.57 -6.96 -5.69
C PHE A 48 15.61 -7.46 -6.78
N ALA A 49 15.91 -8.60 -7.42
CA ALA A 49 15.06 -9.24 -8.42
C ALA A 49 13.69 -9.67 -7.86
N GLU A 50 13.64 -10.29 -6.68
CA GLU A 50 12.39 -10.76 -6.06
C GLU A 50 11.49 -9.58 -5.62
N SER A 51 12.12 -8.49 -5.15
CA SER A 51 11.41 -7.24 -4.88
C SER A 51 10.90 -6.54 -6.16
N SER A 52 11.60 -6.69 -7.28
CA SER A 52 11.24 -6.08 -8.56
C SER A 52 10.13 -6.86 -9.28
N ASP A 53 10.19 -8.18 -9.27
CA ASP A 53 9.13 -9.07 -9.76
C ASP A 53 7.81 -8.79 -9.03
N SER A 54 7.87 -8.56 -7.71
CA SER A 54 6.67 -8.21 -6.94
C SER A 54 5.95 -6.94 -7.42
N LYS A 55 6.68 -5.94 -7.93
CA LYS A 55 6.09 -4.67 -8.39
C LYS A 55 5.47 -4.80 -9.78
N LEU A 56 6.10 -5.58 -10.66
CA LEU A 56 5.55 -5.90 -11.98
C LEU A 56 4.25 -6.71 -11.85
N ASP A 57 4.25 -7.72 -10.98
CA ASP A 57 3.05 -8.51 -10.68
C ASP A 57 1.93 -7.66 -10.10
N THR A 58 2.26 -6.76 -9.17
CA THR A 58 1.29 -5.82 -8.59
C THR A 58 0.70 -4.91 -9.66
N LEU A 59 1.52 -4.44 -10.61
CA LEU A 59 1.08 -3.56 -11.70
C LEU A 59 0.17 -4.30 -12.69
N ALA A 60 0.52 -5.54 -13.07
CA ALA A 60 -0.32 -6.39 -13.91
C ALA A 60 -1.67 -6.68 -13.25
N MET A 61 -1.69 -6.97 -11.94
CA MET A 61 -2.92 -7.13 -11.17
C MET A 61 -3.75 -5.85 -11.13
N ILE A 62 -3.13 -4.68 -10.97
CA ILE A 62 -3.88 -3.42 -11.02
C ILE A 62 -4.47 -3.24 -12.42
N GLN A 63 -3.71 -3.51 -13.48
CA GLN A 63 -4.18 -3.33 -14.86
C GLN A 63 -5.38 -4.23 -15.23
N SER A 64 -5.51 -5.41 -14.62
CA SER A 64 -6.64 -6.33 -14.85
C SER A 64 -7.97 -5.84 -14.24
N LEU A 65 -7.95 -4.79 -13.41
CA LEU A 65 -9.16 -4.24 -12.82
C LEU A 65 -10.07 -3.56 -13.86
N PRO A 66 -11.39 -3.81 -13.81
CA PRO A 66 -12.32 -3.25 -14.80
C PRO A 66 -12.54 -1.74 -14.61
N SER A 67 -12.40 -1.22 -13.39
CA SER A 67 -12.67 0.20 -13.09
C SER A 67 -11.46 1.08 -13.35
N ARG A 68 -11.58 2.08 -14.23
CA ARG A 68 -10.52 3.10 -14.44
C ARG A 68 -10.19 3.86 -13.16
N THR A 69 -11.20 4.32 -12.42
CA THR A 69 -10.99 5.04 -11.14
C THR A 69 -10.36 4.13 -10.09
N GLY A 70 -10.80 2.87 -10.00
CA GLY A 70 -10.22 1.89 -9.09
C GLY A 70 -8.74 1.59 -9.40
N ARG A 71 -8.40 1.48 -10.69
CA ARG A 71 -7.02 1.35 -11.16
C ARG A 71 -6.15 2.52 -10.73
N THR A 72 -6.60 3.74 -11.01
CA THR A 72 -5.89 4.95 -10.63
C THR A 72 -5.68 5.02 -9.11
N VAL A 73 -6.72 4.75 -8.31
CA VAL A 73 -6.61 4.75 -6.84
C VAL A 73 -5.56 3.75 -6.36
N LEU A 74 -5.55 2.50 -6.86
CA LEU A 74 -4.55 1.52 -6.44
C LEU A 74 -3.14 1.86 -6.95
N HIS A 75 -3.02 2.37 -8.18
CA HIS A 75 -1.74 2.76 -8.75
C HIS A 75 -1.09 3.88 -7.93
N GLU A 76 -1.84 4.94 -7.61
CA GLU A 76 -1.35 6.05 -6.80
C GLU A 76 -0.93 5.60 -5.39
N LEU A 77 -1.65 4.64 -4.79
CA LEU A 77 -1.38 4.14 -3.44
C LEU A 77 -0.20 3.16 -3.36
N TYR A 78 -0.06 2.25 -4.34
CA TYR A 78 0.85 1.10 -4.24
C TYR A 78 2.02 1.14 -5.23
N ILE A 79 1.93 1.92 -6.31
CA ILE A 79 3.03 2.10 -7.28
C ILE A 79 3.79 3.40 -7.01
N LEU A 80 3.06 4.47 -6.66
CA LEU A 80 3.59 5.82 -6.40
C LEU A 80 3.70 6.17 -4.90
N ASP A 81 3.36 5.23 -4.01
CA ASP A 81 3.47 5.37 -2.54
C ASP A 81 2.79 6.63 -1.95
N LYS A 82 1.74 7.13 -2.61
CA LYS A 82 0.95 8.26 -2.08
C LYS A 82 0.06 7.82 -0.94
N THR A 83 -0.23 8.73 -0.03
CA THR A 83 -1.23 8.49 1.02
C THR A 83 -2.64 8.66 0.50
N GLU A 84 -3.61 8.02 1.17
CA GLU A 84 -5.04 8.17 0.85
C GLU A 84 -5.50 9.64 0.87
N ALA A 85 -4.90 10.49 1.72
CA ALA A 85 -5.19 11.92 1.75
C ALA A 85 -4.61 12.68 0.54
N GLN A 86 -3.43 12.30 0.06
CA GLN A 86 -2.84 12.86 -1.16
C GLN A 86 -3.64 12.43 -2.40
N VAL A 87 -3.99 11.14 -2.48
CA VAL A 87 -4.83 10.61 -3.58
C VAL A 87 -6.22 11.25 -3.58
N ALA A 88 -6.81 11.46 -2.39
CA ALA A 88 -8.08 12.17 -2.23
C ALA A 88 -8.00 13.59 -2.82
N LYS A 89 -6.92 14.31 -2.51
CA LYS A 89 -6.66 15.64 -3.05
C LYS A 89 -6.47 15.61 -4.56
N ASP A 90 -5.64 14.71 -5.07
CA ASP A 90 -5.29 14.60 -6.49
C ASP A 90 -6.49 14.20 -7.36
N LEU A 91 -7.39 13.36 -6.83
CA LEU A 91 -8.58 12.89 -7.53
C LEU A 91 -9.85 13.68 -7.17
N ASN A 92 -9.71 14.79 -6.43
CA ASN A 92 -10.81 15.65 -5.97
C ASN A 92 -11.98 14.85 -5.34
N MET A 93 -11.65 13.93 -4.43
CA MET A 93 -12.62 13.09 -3.72
C MET A 93 -12.31 13.03 -2.23
N SER A 94 -13.26 12.57 -1.41
CA SER A 94 -13.00 12.40 0.03
C SER A 94 -12.05 11.23 0.29
N GLN A 95 -11.28 11.31 1.38
CA GLN A 95 -10.43 10.18 1.81
C GLN A 95 -11.26 8.90 2.07
N GLN A 96 -12.51 9.06 2.52
CA GLN A 96 -13.44 7.94 2.67
C GLN A 96 -13.81 7.30 1.32
N ALA A 97 -13.98 8.11 0.27
CA ALA A 97 -14.22 7.60 -1.08
C ALA A 97 -13.00 6.83 -1.62
N VAL A 98 -11.78 7.32 -1.37
CA VAL A 98 -10.53 6.59 -1.71
C VAL A 98 -10.49 5.24 -0.99
N ASN A 99 -10.76 5.20 0.31
CA ASN A 99 -10.78 3.97 1.10
C ASN A 99 -11.86 3.00 0.60
N LYS A 100 -13.05 3.50 0.24
CA LYS A 100 -14.13 2.69 -0.35
C LYS A 100 -13.69 2.05 -1.66
N TRP A 101 -13.04 2.81 -2.54
CA TRP A 101 -12.47 2.29 -3.79
C TRP A 101 -11.38 1.25 -3.56
N LYS A 102 -10.42 1.54 -2.68
CA LYS A 102 -9.37 0.60 -2.27
C LYS A 102 -9.95 -0.73 -1.81
N ARG A 103 -10.90 -0.72 -0.87
CA ARG A 103 -11.57 -1.94 -0.36
C ARG A 103 -12.38 -2.67 -1.43
N LYS A 104 -13.02 -1.94 -2.35
CA LYS A 104 -13.79 -2.54 -3.45
C LYS A 104 -12.87 -3.28 -4.42
N MET A 105 -11.76 -2.65 -4.82
CA MET A 105 -10.82 -3.25 -5.78
C MET A 105 -10.03 -4.41 -5.18
N LEU A 106 -9.59 -4.31 -3.92
CA LEU A 106 -8.91 -5.42 -3.26
C LEU A 106 -9.83 -6.65 -3.11
N ARG A 107 -11.12 -6.45 -2.81
CA ARG A 107 -12.10 -7.55 -2.78
C ARG A 107 -12.27 -8.19 -4.14
N PHE A 108 -12.34 -7.39 -5.20
CA PHE A 108 -12.41 -7.90 -6.57
C PHE A 108 -11.18 -8.76 -6.90
N LEU A 109 -9.97 -8.25 -6.67
CA LEU A 109 -8.73 -9.01 -6.91
C LEU A 109 -8.67 -10.31 -6.10
N SER A 110 -9.10 -10.28 -4.84
CA SER A 110 -9.18 -11.49 -4.00
C SER A 110 -10.16 -12.52 -4.57
N GLN A 111 -11.33 -12.09 -5.06
CA GLN A 111 -12.30 -12.99 -5.66
C GLN A 111 -11.80 -13.58 -6.97
N THR A 112 -11.16 -12.77 -7.83
CA THR A 112 -10.58 -13.24 -9.09
C THR A 112 -9.47 -14.26 -8.86
N LYS A 113 -8.58 -14.03 -7.88
CA LYS A 113 -7.50 -14.97 -7.53
C LYS A 113 -8.04 -16.28 -6.94
N ASN A 114 -9.10 -16.22 -6.14
CA ASN A 114 -9.72 -17.42 -5.58
C ASN A 114 -10.47 -18.24 -6.64
N PHE A 115 -11.07 -17.57 -7.65
CA PHE A 115 -11.75 -18.24 -8.76
C PHE A 115 -10.76 -18.96 -9.69
N SER A 116 -9.58 -18.40 -9.93
CA SER A 116 -8.54 -19.07 -10.73
C SER A 116 -7.90 -20.27 -10.02
N ASN A 117 -7.92 -20.31 -8.68
CA ASN A 117 -7.32 -21.40 -7.89
C ASN A 117 -8.29 -22.57 -7.60
N SER A 118 -9.60 -22.41 -7.85
CA SER A 118 -10.61 -23.47 -7.61
C SER A 118 -11.05 -24.21 -8.88
N SER A 119 -10.34 -24.01 -9.99
CA SER A 119 -10.57 -24.70 -11.27
C SER A 119 -9.40 -25.58 -11.70
N GLY A 120 -8.52 -25.93 -10.75
CA GLY A 120 -7.43 -26.91 -10.91
C GLY A 120 -7.67 -28.12 -10.04
#